data_AF-A0A9Q0YMY1-F1
#
_entry.id   AF-A0A9Q0YMY1-F1
#
_cell.length_a   1.000
_cell.length_b   1.000
_cell.length_c   1.000
_cell.angle_alpha   90.00
_cell.angle_beta   90.00
_cell.angle_gamma   90.00
#
_symmetry.space_group_name_H-M   'P 1'
#
loop_
_entity.id
_entity.type
_entity.pdbx_description
1 polymer ?
#
loop_
_entity_poly.entity_id
_entity_poly.type
_entity_poly.pdbx_seq_one_letter_code
_entity_poly.pdbx_strand_id
1 'polypeptide(L)'
;MHHNYLNIFYQKNTFQIFQALSQQRQCGNQVNALGGCKPDHATKNRSSNFLPLNPTSLVRDFNDNGNAETGTKVTLVDDVPQYWVDDKTASYGKMVVECTPLRKANSEGLITRKMSVRHENSTSAVNVDHYNVPEWSSSESRMSELLDVTGKVQTLLKAKKRVALVSVDGSSRCGVIASVSTELGRVKEDGVVDLFQTVLKLRRRRPDIIKTQEEYNFCHTLLQAALQAWRDDF
;
A
#
# COMPACT_ATOMS: atom_id res chain seq x y z
N MET A 1 11.32 32.35 -2.52
CA MET A 1 12.23 31.57 -1.63
C MET A 1 11.68 31.37 -0.22
N HIS A 2 11.21 32.41 0.51
CA HIS A 2 10.71 32.28 1.90
C HIS A 2 9.55 31.28 2.10
N HIS A 3 8.63 31.15 1.13
CA HIS A 3 7.49 30.22 1.23
C HIS A 3 7.91 28.74 1.27
N ASN A 4 8.95 28.36 0.52
CA ASN A 4 9.49 26.99 0.55
C ASN A 4 10.21 26.69 1.88
N TYR A 5 10.93 27.67 2.45
CA TYR A 5 11.59 27.48 3.74
C TYR A 5 10.59 27.29 4.89
N LEU A 6 9.50 28.06 4.92
CA LEU A 6 8.43 27.88 5.90
C LEU A 6 7.73 26.52 5.75
N ASN A 7 7.50 26.08 4.51
CA ASN A 7 6.88 24.79 4.23
C ASN A 7 7.80 23.61 4.64
N ILE A 8 9.09 23.66 4.29
CA ILE A 8 10.08 22.65 4.68
C ILE A 8 10.27 22.63 6.21
N PHE A 9 10.32 23.79 6.86
CA PHE A 9 10.44 23.90 8.32
C PHE A 9 9.21 23.33 9.03
N TYR A 10 8.01 23.65 8.54
CA TYR A 10 6.75 23.10 9.04
C TYR A 10 6.70 21.58 8.86
N GLN A 11 7.06 21.06 7.68
CA GLN A 11 7.13 19.63 7.40
C GLN A 11 8.11 18.90 8.32
N LYS A 12 9.28 19.49 8.59
CA LYS A 12 10.30 18.93 9.48
C LYS A 12 9.83 18.87 10.93
N ASN A 13 9.24 19.95 11.44
CA ASN A 13 8.71 19.98 12.81
C ASN A 13 7.54 19.01 12.98
N THR A 14 6.67 18.92 11.97
CA THR A 14 5.52 18.01 11.96
C THR A 14 5.94 16.54 11.98
N PHE A 15 7.02 16.20 11.27
CA PHE A 15 7.56 14.85 11.28
C PHE A 15 8.35 14.51 12.55
N GLN A 16 9.00 15.49 13.18
CA GLN A 16 9.59 15.29 14.51
C GLN A 16 8.51 14.94 15.56
N ILE A 17 7.33 15.56 15.48
CA ILE A 17 6.17 15.17 16.31
C ILE A 17 5.78 13.71 16.04
N PHE A 18 5.79 13.26 14.78
CA PHE A 18 5.56 11.85 14.44
C PHE A 18 6.58 10.91 15.06
N GLN A 19 7.87 11.26 15.03
CA GLN A 19 8.92 10.45 15.65
C GLN A 19 8.77 10.38 17.17
N ALA A 20 8.48 11.51 17.83
CA ALA A 20 8.23 11.57 19.27
C ALA A 20 7.00 10.74 19.67
N LEU A 21 5.89 10.83 18.93
CA LEU A 21 4.68 10.05 19.15
C LEU A 21 4.86 8.55 18.85
N SER A 22 5.79 8.18 17.97
CA SER A 22 6.17 6.78 17.73
C SER A 22 7.04 6.22 18.87
N GLN A 23 7.98 7.01 19.40
CA GLN A 23 8.83 6.62 20.55
C GLN A 23 8.00 6.41 21.82
N GLN A 24 7.02 7.29 22.09
CA GLN A 24 6.07 7.10 23.21
C GLN A 24 5.22 5.83 23.05
N ARG A 25 4.93 5.42 21.80
CA ARG A 25 4.12 4.23 21.49
C ARG A 25 4.91 2.93 21.45
N GLN A 26 6.22 2.93 21.20
CA GLN A 26 7.03 1.70 21.27
C GLN A 26 6.97 1.04 22.66
N CYS A 27 6.77 1.83 23.72
CA CYS A 27 6.57 1.33 25.08
C CYS A 27 5.19 0.64 25.28
N GLY A 28 4.16 1.02 24.52
CA GLY A 28 2.80 0.46 24.62
C GLY A 28 2.40 -0.55 23.54
N ASN A 29 3.06 -0.55 22.38
CA ASN A 29 2.69 -1.38 21.23
C ASN A 29 3.20 -2.83 21.31
N GLN A 30 4.19 -3.13 22.15
CA GLN A 30 4.55 -4.53 22.45
C GLN A 30 3.35 -5.32 22.99
N VAL A 31 2.37 -4.65 23.61
CA VAL A 31 1.20 -5.27 24.24
C VAL A 31 0.05 -5.54 23.25
N ASN A 32 0.03 -4.91 22.06
CA ASN A 32 -1.12 -4.93 21.14
C ASN A 32 -0.88 -5.69 19.81
N ALA A 33 0.33 -6.15 19.54
CA ALA A 33 0.69 -6.97 18.37
C ALA A 33 0.60 -8.50 18.63
N LEU A 34 -0.14 -8.91 19.67
CA LEU A 34 -0.18 -10.30 20.19
C LEU A 34 -0.45 -11.37 19.13
N GLY A 35 -1.22 -11.05 18.08
CA GLY A 35 -1.49 -11.98 16.97
C GLY A 35 -0.28 -12.21 16.06
N GLY A 36 0.48 -11.17 15.71
CA GLY A 36 1.65 -11.28 14.84
C GLY A 36 2.89 -11.85 15.53
N CYS A 37 2.96 -11.76 16.86
CA CYS A 37 4.05 -12.29 17.68
C CYS A 37 3.93 -13.79 17.99
N LYS A 38 2.85 -14.46 17.57
CA LYS A 38 2.71 -15.91 17.77
C LYS A 38 3.80 -16.67 16.99
N PRO A 39 4.41 -17.73 17.55
CA PRO A 39 5.45 -18.52 16.87
C PRO A 39 5.03 -18.99 15.47
N ASP A 40 3.78 -19.47 15.34
CA ASP A 40 3.22 -19.99 14.08
C ASP A 40 2.99 -18.89 13.01
N HIS A 41 3.03 -17.62 13.41
CA HIS A 41 2.83 -16.47 12.54
C HIS A 41 4.13 -15.74 12.22
N ALA A 42 5.20 -15.97 13.00
CA ALA A 42 6.51 -15.35 12.79
C ALA A 42 7.09 -15.67 11.40
N THR A 43 6.88 -16.89 10.90
CA THR A 43 7.31 -17.33 9.56
C THR A 43 6.48 -16.73 8.42
N LYS A 44 5.27 -16.23 8.72
CA LYS A 44 4.38 -15.56 7.76
C LYS A 44 4.65 -14.06 7.64
N ASN A 45 5.43 -13.50 8.56
CA ASN A 45 5.82 -12.10 8.55
C ASN A 45 7.13 -11.92 7.80
N ARG A 46 7.12 -11.08 6.76
CA ARG A 46 8.37 -10.75 6.04
C ARG A 46 9.39 -10.02 6.93
N SER A 47 8.92 -9.29 7.93
CA SER A 47 9.77 -8.61 8.89
C SER A 47 9.19 -8.72 10.28
N SER A 48 10.01 -9.14 11.24
CA SER A 48 9.69 -9.19 12.66
C SER A 48 9.38 -7.82 13.27
N ASN A 49 9.87 -6.74 12.65
CA ASN A 49 9.71 -5.37 13.13
C ASN A 49 8.41 -4.71 12.63
N PHE A 50 7.71 -5.30 11.65
CA PHE A 50 6.55 -4.68 10.99
C PHE A 50 5.32 -5.58 11.07
N LEU A 51 4.64 -5.53 12.22
CA LEU A 51 3.47 -6.36 12.50
C LEU A 51 2.17 -5.55 12.45
N PRO A 52 1.09 -6.08 11.84
CA PRO A 52 -0.22 -5.47 11.94
C PRO A 52 -0.71 -5.49 13.40
N LEU A 53 -1.38 -4.42 13.83
CA LEU A 53 -2.06 -4.39 15.14
C LEU A 53 -3.30 -5.30 15.09
N ASN A 54 -3.63 -5.96 16.20
CA ASN A 54 -4.70 -6.98 16.26
C ASN A 54 -6.08 -6.61 15.68
N PRO A 55 -6.58 -5.35 15.64
CA PRO A 55 -7.84 -5.04 14.96
C PRO A 55 -7.71 -4.81 13.45
N THR A 56 -6.49 -4.75 12.89
CA THR A 56 -6.22 -4.50 11.47
C THR A 56 -5.51 -5.65 10.76
N SER A 57 -5.13 -6.69 11.49
CA SER A 57 -4.62 -7.94 10.94
C SER A 57 -5.74 -8.71 10.23
N LEU A 58 -5.61 -8.89 8.91
CA LEU A 58 -6.34 -9.92 8.19
C LEU A 58 -5.72 -11.28 8.58
N VAL A 59 -6.07 -11.79 9.76
CA VAL A 59 -5.75 -13.17 10.14
C VAL A 59 -6.72 -14.05 9.37
N ARG A 60 -6.25 -14.69 8.30
CA ARG A 60 -6.90 -15.87 7.74
C ARG A 60 -6.00 -17.05 8.02
N ASP A 61 -6.51 -17.98 8.82
CA ASP A 61 -5.91 -19.29 9.02
C ASP A 61 -5.96 -20.02 7.68
N PHE A 62 -4.89 -19.91 6.88
CA PHE A 62 -4.58 -20.93 5.90
C PHE A 62 -4.16 -22.15 6.70
N ASN A 63 -5.12 -23.04 6.92
CA ASN A 63 -4.90 -24.33 7.57
C ASN A 63 -4.07 -25.18 6.59
N ASP A 64 -2.75 -25.09 6.72
CA ASP A 64 -1.78 -25.80 5.88
C ASP A 64 -1.62 -27.23 6.40
N ASN A 65 -2.69 -28.01 6.30
CA ASN A 65 -2.63 -29.46 6.43
C ASN A 65 -2.44 -30.03 5.02
N GLY A 66 -1.22 -29.97 4.48
CA GLY A 66 -0.96 -30.58 3.18
C GLY A 66 0.41 -30.26 2.58
N ASN A 67 1.39 -31.09 2.90
CA ASN A 67 2.58 -31.42 2.11
C ASN A 67 3.47 -30.28 1.61
N ALA A 68 4.67 -30.23 2.20
CA ALA A 68 5.86 -29.56 1.67
C ALA A 68 6.35 -30.19 0.36
N GLU A 69 5.50 -30.29 -0.66
CA GLU A 69 5.82 -30.86 -1.97
C GLU A 69 5.13 -30.09 -3.10
N THR A 70 5.42 -28.81 -3.23
CA THR A 70 5.45 -28.17 -4.55
C THR A 70 6.50 -27.08 -4.48
N GLY A 71 7.71 -27.40 -4.94
CA GLY A 71 8.82 -26.46 -5.11
C GLY A 71 8.49 -25.42 -6.18
N THR A 72 7.49 -24.57 -5.92
CA THR A 72 7.22 -23.39 -6.72
C THR A 72 8.34 -22.42 -6.41
N LYS A 73 9.34 -22.35 -7.28
CA LYS A 73 10.42 -21.37 -7.21
C LYS A 73 9.78 -19.98 -7.06
N VAL A 74 9.90 -19.40 -5.87
CA VAL A 74 9.34 -18.07 -5.58
C VAL A 74 10.21 -17.04 -6.29
N THR A 75 9.72 -16.50 -7.40
CA THR A 75 10.36 -15.37 -8.08
C THR A 75 10.07 -14.10 -7.29
N LEU A 76 11.09 -13.27 -7.05
CA LEU A 76 10.93 -11.95 -6.45
C LEU A 76 10.87 -10.89 -7.56
N VAL A 77 9.93 -9.96 -7.45
CA VAL A 77 9.83 -8.73 -8.24
C VAL A 77 9.92 -7.57 -7.25
N ASP A 78 10.95 -6.75 -7.34
CA ASP A 78 11.26 -5.68 -6.36
C ASP A 78 11.21 -6.17 -4.91
N ASP A 79 11.88 -7.30 -4.63
CA ASP A 79 11.89 -8.00 -3.34
C ASP A 79 10.54 -8.54 -2.87
N VAL A 80 9.47 -8.44 -3.67
CA VAL A 80 8.14 -9.00 -3.37
C VAL A 80 7.95 -10.34 -4.11
N PRO A 81 7.55 -11.44 -3.43
CA PRO A 81 7.13 -12.66 -4.07
C PRO A 81 6.08 -12.38 -5.13
N GLN A 82 6.38 -12.81 -6.35
CA GLN A 82 5.47 -12.73 -7.47
C GLN A 82 4.30 -13.69 -7.21
N TYR A 83 3.14 -13.14 -6.89
CA TYR A 83 1.92 -13.89 -6.58
C TYR A 83 0.97 -14.02 -7.80
N TRP A 84 1.50 -13.76 -9.00
CA TRP A 84 0.77 -13.86 -10.27
C TRP A 84 1.63 -14.48 -11.36
N VAL A 85 1.00 -15.02 -12.41
CA VAL A 85 1.69 -15.53 -13.60
C VAL A 85 0.99 -14.99 -14.85
N ASP A 86 1.69 -14.19 -15.64
CA ASP A 86 1.10 -13.55 -16.83
C ASP A 86 0.78 -14.58 -17.92
N ASP A 87 -0.35 -14.35 -18.60
CA ASP A 87 -0.88 -15.17 -19.70
C ASP A 87 -1.06 -16.65 -19.36
N LYS A 88 -1.25 -16.95 -18.06
CA LYS A 88 -1.40 -18.31 -17.53
C LYS A 88 -2.41 -18.37 -16.39
N THR A 89 -2.87 -19.59 -16.13
CA THR A 89 -3.59 -19.95 -14.90
C THR A 89 -2.62 -20.57 -13.91
N ALA A 90 -2.64 -20.10 -12.67
CA ALA A 90 -1.84 -20.63 -11.56
C ALA A 90 -2.73 -20.95 -10.35
N SER A 91 -2.36 -21.98 -9.59
CA SER A 91 -3.05 -22.36 -8.36
C SER A 91 -2.20 -22.01 -7.14
N TYR A 92 -2.81 -21.34 -6.17
CA TYR A 92 -2.21 -20.96 -4.89
C TYR A 92 -3.09 -21.52 -3.76
N GLY A 93 -2.73 -22.70 -3.25
CA GLY A 93 -3.63 -23.49 -2.41
C GLY A 93 -4.92 -23.81 -3.16
N LYS A 94 -6.08 -23.50 -2.55
CA LYS A 94 -7.42 -23.73 -3.15
C LYS A 94 -7.90 -22.61 -4.09
N MET A 95 -7.05 -21.61 -4.33
CA MET A 95 -7.38 -20.47 -5.18
C MET A 95 -6.74 -20.65 -6.56
N VAL A 96 -7.55 -20.57 -7.60
CA VAL A 96 -7.13 -20.60 -9.00
C VAL A 96 -7.18 -19.16 -9.53
N VAL A 97 -6.04 -18.69 -10.03
CA VAL A 97 -5.85 -17.32 -10.51
C VAL A 97 -5.49 -17.36 -11.99
N GLU A 98 -6.30 -16.73 -12.80
CA GLU A 98 -6.01 -16.45 -14.21
C GLU A 98 -5.62 -14.98 -14.36
N CYS A 99 -4.52 -14.68 -15.02
CA CYS A 99 -3.98 -13.33 -15.10
C CYS A 99 -3.69 -12.91 -16.55
N THR A 100 -4.28 -11.80 -16.95
CA THR A 100 -4.10 -11.20 -18.29
C THR A 100 -3.47 -9.81 -18.14
N PRO A 101 -2.24 -9.59 -18.64
CA PRO A 101 -1.63 -8.27 -18.68
C PRO A 101 -2.36 -7.37 -19.69
N LEU A 102 -2.71 -6.17 -19.25
CA LEU A 102 -3.21 -5.12 -20.13
C LEU A 102 -2.01 -4.34 -20.65
N ARG A 103 -1.55 -4.68 -21.86
CA ARG A 103 -0.51 -3.91 -22.53
C ARG A 103 -1.07 -2.53 -22.92
N LYS A 104 -0.48 -1.46 -22.40
CA LYS A 104 -0.74 -0.10 -22.87
C LYS A 104 0.45 0.38 -23.70
N ALA A 105 0.18 1.05 -24.81
CA ALA A 105 1.20 1.54 -25.74
C ALA A 105 2.08 2.69 -25.18
N ASN A 106 1.66 3.36 -24.09
CA ASN A 106 2.22 4.67 -23.71
C ASN A 106 2.75 4.76 -22.26
N SER A 107 2.74 3.68 -21.47
CA SER A 107 3.19 3.72 -20.06
C SER A 107 4.05 2.50 -19.72
N GLU A 108 5.33 2.54 -20.10
CA GLU A 108 6.29 1.46 -19.81
C GLU A 108 6.39 1.15 -18.31
N GLY A 109 6.09 2.14 -17.47
CA GLY A 109 6.26 2.01 -16.03
C GLY A 109 5.01 1.63 -15.22
N LEU A 110 3.79 1.64 -15.76
CA LEU A 110 2.60 1.17 -15.03
C LEU A 110 2.08 -0.11 -15.65
N ILE A 111 2.32 -1.22 -14.98
CA ILE A 111 1.86 -2.53 -15.44
C ILE A 111 0.46 -2.79 -14.87
N THR A 112 -0.53 -2.89 -15.74
CA THR A 112 -1.91 -3.23 -15.34
C THR A 112 -2.22 -4.67 -15.71
N ARG A 113 -2.90 -5.39 -14.82
CA ARG A 113 -3.36 -6.77 -15.05
C ARG A 113 -4.81 -6.90 -14.65
N LYS A 114 -5.55 -7.72 -15.39
CA LYS A 114 -6.86 -8.25 -14.98
C LYS A 114 -6.64 -9.65 -14.44
N MET A 115 -7.06 -9.88 -13.21
CA MET A 115 -6.97 -11.19 -12.58
C MET A 115 -8.37 -11.71 -12.31
N SER A 116 -8.62 -12.98 -12.63
CA SER A 116 -9.83 -13.71 -12.27
C SER A 116 -9.46 -14.73 -11.20
N VAL A 117 -10.00 -14.57 -10.00
CA VAL A 117 -9.69 -15.42 -8.84
C VAL A 117 -10.92 -16.24 -8.49
N ARG A 118 -10.81 -17.57 -8.53
CA ARG A 118 -11.88 -18.48 -8.12
C ARG A 118 -11.38 -19.50 -7.12
N HIS A 119 -12.27 -19.97 -6.26
CA HIS A 119 -12.00 -21.17 -5.48
C HIS A 119 -12.08 -22.40 -6.41
N GLU A 120 -11.24 -23.42 -6.20
CA GLU A 120 -11.18 -24.63 -7.05
C GLU A 120 -12.56 -25.31 -7.22
N ASN A 121 -13.35 -25.34 -6.14
CA ASN A 121 -14.70 -25.91 -6.10
C ASN A 121 -15.82 -24.91 -6.46
N SER A 122 -15.47 -23.71 -6.95
CA SER A 122 -16.43 -22.66 -7.29
C SER A 122 -16.37 -22.33 -8.77
N THR A 123 -17.53 -22.22 -9.39
CA THR A 123 -17.68 -21.66 -10.75
C THR A 123 -17.71 -20.13 -10.75
N SER A 124 -17.98 -19.51 -9.60
CA SER A 124 -17.95 -18.06 -9.44
C SER A 124 -16.51 -17.57 -9.24
N ALA A 125 -16.14 -16.55 -10.01
CA ALA A 125 -14.86 -15.88 -9.94
C ALA A 125 -15.02 -14.41 -9.51
N VAL A 126 -14.01 -13.89 -8.83
CA VAL A 126 -13.88 -12.49 -8.46
C VAL A 126 -12.82 -11.85 -9.34
N ASN A 127 -13.19 -10.76 -10.01
CA ASN A 127 -12.25 -9.99 -10.82
C ASN A 127 -11.48 -9.00 -9.96
N VAL A 128 -10.16 -9.01 -10.10
CA VAL A 128 -9.22 -8.13 -9.41
C VAL A 128 -8.45 -7.30 -10.44
N ASP A 129 -8.49 -5.98 -10.27
CA ASP A 129 -7.68 -5.06 -11.03
C ASP A 129 -6.35 -4.87 -10.30
N HIS A 130 -5.26 -5.27 -10.95
CA HIS A 130 -3.93 -5.21 -10.36
C HIS A 130 -3.09 -4.15 -11.07
N TYR A 131 -2.59 -3.19 -10.31
CA TYR A 131 -1.75 -2.08 -10.78
C TYR A 131 -0.38 -2.18 -10.11
N ASN A 132 0.66 -2.33 -10.92
CA ASN A 132 2.03 -2.49 -10.43
C ASN A 132 2.92 -1.38 -10.99
N VAL A 133 3.59 -0.66 -10.10
CA VAL A 133 4.61 0.34 -10.41
C VAL A 133 5.96 -0.26 -10.00
N PRO A 134 6.65 -0.98 -10.92
CA PRO A 134 7.96 -1.52 -10.62
C PRO A 134 8.99 -0.40 -10.45
N GLU A 135 10.11 -0.75 -9.79
CA GLU A 135 11.31 0.09 -9.68
C GLU A 135 11.05 1.47 -9.05
N TRP A 136 10.08 1.57 -8.13
CA TRP A 136 9.86 2.78 -7.33
C TRP A 136 10.98 2.94 -6.28
N SER A 137 12.16 3.36 -6.71
CA SER A 137 13.39 3.37 -5.90
C SER A 137 13.51 4.55 -4.93
N SER A 138 12.95 5.70 -5.27
CA SER A 138 12.99 6.92 -4.46
C SER A 138 11.65 7.63 -4.42
N SER A 139 11.51 8.56 -3.45
CA SER A 139 10.36 9.43 -3.32
C SER A 139 9.96 10.03 -4.66
N GLU A 140 10.85 10.62 -5.45
CA GLU A 140 10.47 11.37 -6.65
C GLU A 140 10.38 10.56 -7.95
N SER A 141 10.81 9.30 -7.93
CA SER A 141 10.75 8.44 -9.12
C SER A 141 9.30 8.06 -9.45
N ARG A 142 9.02 7.79 -10.74
CA ARG A 142 7.74 7.24 -11.22
C ARG A 142 6.51 8.14 -10.96
N MET A 143 6.69 9.46 -10.82
CA MET A 143 5.62 10.41 -10.46
C MET A 143 4.35 10.28 -11.32
N SER A 144 4.50 10.19 -12.64
CA SER A 144 3.36 10.07 -13.57
C SER A 144 2.51 8.84 -13.26
N GLU A 145 3.16 7.71 -13.00
CA GLU A 145 2.49 6.45 -12.73
C GLU A 145 1.93 6.36 -11.31
N LEU A 146 2.57 7.02 -10.36
CA LEU A 146 2.03 7.19 -9.02
C LEU A 146 0.78 8.07 -9.04
N LEU A 147 0.72 9.10 -9.88
CA LEU A 147 -0.49 9.88 -10.11
C LEU A 147 -1.60 9.02 -10.73
N ASP A 148 -1.29 8.23 -11.76
CA ASP A 148 -2.24 7.29 -12.38
C ASP A 148 -2.80 6.28 -11.35
N VAL A 149 -1.93 5.67 -10.55
CA VAL A 149 -2.35 4.73 -9.50
C VAL A 149 -3.18 5.43 -8.43
N THR A 150 -2.79 6.62 -8.01
CA THR A 150 -3.55 7.41 -7.02
C THR A 150 -4.96 7.72 -7.55
N GLY A 151 -5.09 8.11 -8.82
CA GLY A 151 -6.40 8.39 -9.44
C GLY A 151 -7.28 7.14 -9.54
N LYS A 152 -6.68 6.00 -9.86
CA LYS A 152 -7.36 4.70 -9.87
C LYS A 152 -7.84 4.32 -8.48
N VAL A 153 -6.99 4.42 -7.47
CA VAL A 153 -7.34 4.13 -6.07
C VAL A 153 -8.48 5.05 -5.63
N GLN A 154 -8.39 6.35 -5.90
CA GLN A 154 -9.40 7.33 -5.57
C GLN A 154 -10.76 7.02 -6.22
N THR A 155 -10.76 6.62 -7.50
CA THR A 155 -11.96 6.16 -8.21
C THR A 155 -12.57 4.91 -7.57
N LEU A 156 -11.74 3.93 -7.22
CA LEU A 156 -12.19 2.68 -6.58
C LEU A 156 -12.77 2.94 -5.19
N LEU A 157 -12.14 3.81 -4.39
CA LEU A 157 -12.62 4.21 -3.07
C LEU A 157 -13.97 4.95 -3.15
N LYS A 158 -14.13 5.87 -4.13
CA LYS A 158 -15.41 6.55 -4.39
C LYS A 158 -16.52 5.56 -4.75
N ALA A 159 -16.18 4.52 -5.52
CA ALA A 159 -17.09 3.43 -5.85
C ALA A 159 -17.30 2.41 -4.71
N LYS A 160 -16.79 2.68 -3.49
CA LYS A 160 -16.86 1.80 -2.31
C LYS A 160 -16.28 0.39 -2.56
N LYS A 161 -15.32 0.27 -3.48
CA LYS A 161 -14.60 -0.97 -3.74
C LYS A 161 -13.47 -1.16 -2.73
N ARG A 162 -13.13 -2.41 -2.44
CA ARG A 162 -12.00 -2.76 -1.58
C ARG A 162 -10.70 -2.62 -2.36
N VAL A 163 -9.71 -1.96 -1.76
CA VAL A 163 -8.37 -1.77 -2.32
C VAL A 163 -7.34 -2.37 -1.36
N ALA A 164 -6.44 -3.19 -1.89
CA ALA A 164 -5.28 -3.69 -1.17
C ALA A 164 -4.04 -2.99 -1.72
N LEU A 165 -3.23 -2.40 -0.83
CA LEU A 165 -1.92 -1.84 -1.17
C LEU A 165 -0.85 -2.80 -0.68
N VAL A 166 0.13 -3.09 -1.54
CA VAL A 166 1.22 -4.02 -1.25
C VAL A 166 2.54 -3.34 -1.60
N SER A 167 3.48 -3.39 -0.67
CA SER A 167 4.88 -3.00 -0.82
C SER A 167 5.75 -4.01 -0.07
N VAL A 168 7.07 -3.88 -0.15
CA VAL A 168 8.03 -4.75 0.54
C VAL A 168 7.72 -4.88 2.04
N ASP A 169 7.38 -3.78 2.70
CA ASP A 169 7.06 -3.70 4.14
C ASP A 169 5.57 -3.48 4.44
N GLY A 170 4.75 -3.31 3.40
CA GLY A 170 3.35 -2.89 3.47
C GLY A 170 3.09 -1.58 4.21
N SER A 171 4.10 -0.72 4.41
CA SER A 171 4.01 0.44 5.31
C SER A 171 4.55 1.75 4.71
N SER A 172 5.75 1.78 4.13
CA SER A 172 6.35 3.00 3.55
C SER A 172 5.59 3.48 2.31
N ARG A 173 5.83 2.83 1.16
CA ARG A 173 5.21 3.12 -0.14
C ARG A 173 3.68 3.03 -0.11
N CYS A 174 3.15 2.02 0.59
CA CYS A 174 1.70 1.92 0.84
C CYS A 174 1.17 3.13 1.63
N GLY A 175 1.93 3.61 2.60
CA GLY A 175 1.60 4.76 3.41
C GLY A 175 1.48 6.05 2.59
N VAL A 176 2.38 6.26 1.63
CA VAL A 176 2.33 7.39 0.70
C VAL A 176 1.01 7.38 -0.10
N ILE A 177 0.74 6.29 -0.83
CA ILE A 177 -0.49 6.18 -1.65
C ILE A 177 -1.75 6.27 -0.79
N ALA A 178 -1.78 5.62 0.36
CA ALA A 178 -2.93 5.64 1.27
C ALA A 178 -3.19 7.04 1.82
N SER A 179 -2.14 7.76 2.23
CA SER A 179 -2.27 9.11 2.80
C SER A 179 -2.77 10.08 1.75
N VAL A 180 -2.13 10.10 0.57
CA VAL A 180 -2.50 11.00 -0.51
C VAL A 180 -3.90 10.69 -1.05
N SER A 181 -4.26 9.42 -1.24
CA SER A 181 -5.60 9.03 -1.71
C SER A 181 -6.70 9.38 -0.70
N THR A 182 -6.42 9.24 0.60
CA THR A 182 -7.35 9.66 1.67
C THR A 182 -7.52 11.17 1.67
N GLU A 183 -6.43 11.91 1.52
CA GLU A 183 -6.46 13.38 1.53
C GLU A 183 -7.16 13.95 0.30
N LEU A 184 -6.96 13.36 -0.88
CA LEU A 184 -7.67 13.76 -2.09
C LEU A 184 -9.18 13.52 -1.98
N GLY A 185 -9.62 12.49 -1.25
CA GLY A 185 -11.02 12.32 -0.89
C GLY A 185 -11.54 13.44 -0.01
N ARG A 186 -10.78 13.82 1.03
CA ARG A 186 -11.12 14.91 1.97
C ARG A 186 -11.20 16.27 1.29
N VAL A 187 -10.24 16.59 0.41
CA VAL A 187 -10.25 17.88 -0.31
C VAL A 187 -11.51 18.02 -1.17
N LYS A 188 -12.00 16.93 -1.78
CA LYS A 188 -13.26 16.96 -2.55
C LYS A 188 -14.50 17.18 -1.69
N GLU A 189 -14.48 16.76 -0.43
CA GLU A 189 -15.64 16.85 0.47
C GLU A 189 -15.64 18.15 1.28
N ASP A 190 -14.48 18.52 1.85
CA ASP A 190 -14.36 19.58 2.86
C ASP A 190 -13.54 20.80 2.37
N GLY A 191 -12.83 20.69 1.24
CA GLY A 191 -11.95 21.75 0.72
C GLY A 191 -10.69 22.01 1.56
N VAL A 192 -10.37 21.13 2.51
CA VAL A 192 -9.24 21.28 3.44
C VAL A 192 -8.22 20.18 3.23
N VAL A 193 -6.93 20.55 3.32
CA VAL A 193 -5.79 19.62 3.36
C VAL A 193 -5.23 19.56 4.78
N ASP A 194 -5.24 18.38 5.39
CA ASP A 194 -4.60 18.05 6.66
C ASP A 194 -3.91 16.67 6.59
N LEU A 195 -2.79 16.65 5.87
CA LEU A 195 -1.98 15.45 5.71
C LEU A 195 -1.45 14.92 7.05
N PHE A 196 -1.17 15.80 8.03
CA PHE A 196 -0.68 15.40 9.34
C PHE A 196 -1.71 14.52 10.07
N GLN A 197 -2.96 14.98 10.19
CA GLN A 197 -3.99 14.19 10.85
C GLN A 197 -4.29 12.90 10.09
N THR A 198 -4.20 12.92 8.76
CA THR A 198 -4.37 11.72 7.93
C THR A 198 -3.29 10.67 8.23
N VAL A 199 -2.02 11.05 8.21
CA VAL A 199 -0.91 10.13 8.55
C VAL A 199 -1.02 9.66 10.00
N LEU A 200 -1.39 10.55 10.94
CA LEU A 200 -1.59 10.17 12.34
C LEU A 200 -2.68 9.11 12.52
N LYS A 201 -3.81 9.25 11.81
CA LYS A 201 -4.91 8.28 11.81
C LYS A 201 -4.48 6.95 11.20
N LEU A 202 -3.74 6.96 10.09
CA LEU A 202 -3.21 5.74 9.48
C LEU A 202 -2.22 5.03 10.42
N ARG A 203 -1.35 5.77 11.10
CA ARG A 203 -0.42 5.20 12.10
C ARG A 203 -1.10 4.59 13.32
N ARG A 204 -2.33 4.98 13.66
CA ARG A 204 -3.12 4.28 14.70
C ARG A 204 -3.52 2.87 14.27
N ARG A 205 -3.64 2.64 12.96
CA ARG A 205 -4.00 1.34 12.37
C ARG A 205 -2.78 0.48 12.05
N ARG A 206 -1.70 1.11 11.59
CA ARG A 206 -0.43 0.47 11.23
C ARG A 206 0.74 1.39 11.62
N PRO A 207 1.44 1.11 12.74
CA PRO A 207 2.40 2.03 13.37
C PRO A 207 3.49 2.61 12.46
N ASP A 208 3.94 1.83 11.48
CA ASP A 208 5.12 2.15 10.65
C ASP A 208 4.78 2.80 9.29
N ILE A 209 3.57 3.33 9.15
CA ILE A 209 3.18 4.12 7.98
C ILE A 209 4.06 5.37 7.89
N ILE A 210 4.71 5.57 6.73
CA ILE A 210 5.64 6.67 6.42
C ILE A 210 6.80 6.72 7.42
N LYS A 211 7.94 6.13 7.08
CA LYS A 211 9.07 5.92 8.00
C LYS A 211 10.07 7.07 8.01
N THR A 212 10.20 7.79 6.90
CA THR A 212 11.22 8.82 6.72
C THR A 212 10.59 10.19 6.46
N GLN A 213 11.35 11.25 6.73
CA GLN A 213 10.97 12.61 6.36
C GLN A 213 10.77 12.73 4.86
N GLU A 214 11.61 12.06 4.07
CA GLU A 214 11.55 12.09 2.61
C GLU A 214 10.23 11.53 2.09
N GLU A 215 9.74 10.43 2.67
CA GLU A 215 8.42 9.88 2.34
C GLU A 215 7.29 10.84 2.73
N TYR A 216 7.40 11.54 3.86
CA TYR A 216 6.40 12.52 4.29
C TYR A 216 6.38 13.75 3.38
N ASN A 217 7.55 14.29 3.03
CA ASN A 217 7.68 15.39 2.08
C ASN A 217 7.16 14.97 0.70
N PHE A 218 7.43 13.73 0.30
CA PHE A 218 6.93 13.21 -0.95
C PHE A 218 5.40 13.09 -0.99
N CYS A 219 4.75 12.78 0.13
CA CYS A 219 3.29 12.85 0.21
C CYS A 219 2.76 14.25 -0.14
N HIS A 220 3.43 15.32 0.32
CA HIS A 220 3.06 16.68 -0.06
C HIS A 220 3.27 16.94 -1.55
N THR A 221 4.42 16.53 -2.11
CA THR A 221 4.73 16.68 -3.54
C THR A 221 3.71 15.96 -4.42
N LEU A 222 3.41 14.69 -4.11
CA LEU A 222 2.45 13.88 -4.85
C LEU A 222 1.02 14.42 -4.71
N LEU A 223 0.62 14.86 -3.51
CA LEU A 223 -0.68 15.49 -3.29
C LEU A 223 -0.83 16.77 -4.10
N GLN A 224 0.19 17.63 -4.09
CA GLN A 224 0.19 18.86 -4.87
C GLN A 224 0.08 18.57 -6.38
N ALA A 225 0.85 17.60 -6.88
CA ALA A 225 0.78 17.18 -8.28
C ALA A 225 -0.60 16.62 -8.65
N ALA A 226 -1.22 15.82 -7.77
CA ALA A 226 -2.56 15.29 -7.98
C ALA A 226 -3.64 16.37 -8.00
N LEU A 227 -3.56 17.35 -7.10
CA LEU A 227 -4.48 18.51 -7.08
C LEU A 227 -4.34 19.38 -8.33
N GLN A 228 -3.12 19.52 -8.87
CA GLN A 228 -2.89 20.23 -10.12
C GLN A 228 -3.42 19.44 -11.33
N ALA A 229 -3.18 18.14 -11.37
CA ALA A 229 -3.59 17.26 -12.47
C ALA A 229 -5.12 17.11 -12.57
N TRP A 230 -5.82 17.16 -11.44
CA TRP A 230 -7.27 17.01 -11.39
C TRP A 230 -8.00 18.30 -11.04
N ARG A 231 -7.37 19.45 -11.26
CA ARG A 231 -7.92 20.77 -10.91
C ARG A 231 -9.32 21.01 -11.50
N ASP A 232 -9.66 20.35 -12.60
CA ASP A 232 -10.95 20.45 -13.27
C ASP A 232 -12.02 19.47 -12.71
N ASP A 233 -11.65 18.57 -11.78
CA ASP A 233 -12.54 17.62 -11.10
C ASP A 233 -12.95 18.07 -9.67
N PHE A 234 -12.59 19.30 -9.27
CA PHE A 234 -12.93 19.94 -7.98
C PHE A 234 -13.76 21.20 -8.23
#